data_AF-A0A455SUF8-F1
#
_entry.id   AF-A0A455SUF8-F1
#
_cell.length_a   1.000
_cell.length_b   1.000
_cell.length_c   1.000
_cell.angle_alpha   90.00
_cell.angle_beta   90.00
_cell.angle_gamma   90.00
#
_symmetry.space_group_name_H-M   'P 1'
#
loop_
_entity.id
_entity.type
_entity.pdbx_description
1 polymer ?
#
loop_
_entity_poly.entity_id
_entity_poly.type
_entity_poly.pdbx_seq_one_letter_code
_entity_poly.pdbx_strand_id
1 'polypeptide(L)'
;MKEMTQYHQEWRDRFEAPEQQYERQYVAQQQQQVVPPVQTYVPIYTVSTPRGESETRLLAVGSYMLGWFSGIVCLFFGHRNPFVRFHALQSTLFFGLATLFDVAFVTMFGLFDRWDLFPRGFLGGFYALALFFTFLIVNMLVFIGWIVGIVQAARGEYYKFPVVGNIAAKASSDGAIADVK
;
A
#
# COMPACT_ATOMS: atom_id res chain seq x y z
N MET A 1 -76.35 10.02 -9.46
CA MET A 1 -75.35 9.33 -8.61
C MET A 1 -74.48 8.35 -9.38
N LYS A 2 -75.03 7.43 -10.20
CA LYS A 2 -74.22 6.44 -10.95
C LYS A 2 -73.18 7.06 -11.90
N GLU A 3 -73.52 8.15 -12.59
CA GLU A 3 -72.61 8.84 -13.52
C GLU A 3 -71.41 9.50 -12.82
N MET A 4 -71.60 10.05 -11.60
CA MET A 4 -70.50 10.62 -10.81
C MET A 4 -69.51 9.54 -10.37
N THR A 5 -70.00 8.36 -10.01
CA THR A 5 -69.15 7.22 -9.64
C THR A 5 -68.34 6.74 -10.84
N GLN A 6 -68.96 6.68 -12.02
CA GLN A 6 -68.29 6.29 -13.27
C GLN A 6 -67.21 7.29 -13.67
N TYR A 7 -67.50 8.60 -13.62
CA TYR A 7 -66.52 9.65 -13.89
C TYR A 7 -65.31 9.55 -12.94
N HIS A 8 -65.56 9.30 -11.66
CA HIS A 8 -64.48 9.17 -10.69
C HIS A 8 -63.66 7.88 -10.87
N GLN A 9 -64.28 6.79 -11.35
CA GLN A 9 -63.54 5.58 -11.75
C GLN A 9 -62.67 5.84 -12.98
N GLU A 10 -63.23 6.46 -14.03
CA GLU A 10 -62.48 6.79 -15.25
C GLU A 10 -61.34 7.78 -14.98
N TRP A 11 -61.54 8.73 -14.06
CA TRP A 11 -60.50 9.66 -13.63
C TRP A 11 -59.36 8.92 -12.93
N ARG A 12 -59.67 8.01 -11.98
CA ARG A 12 -58.65 7.21 -11.28
C ARG A 12 -57.88 6.29 -12.22
N ASP A 13 -58.58 5.61 -13.13
CA ASP A 13 -57.94 4.69 -14.07
C ASP A 13 -57.06 5.44 -15.09
N ARG A 14 -57.45 6.66 -15.48
CA ARG A 14 -56.68 7.49 -16.43
C ARG A 14 -55.45 8.12 -15.80
N PHE A 15 -55.51 8.51 -14.52
CA PHE A 15 -54.48 9.34 -13.90
C PHE A 15 -53.73 8.65 -12.76
N GLU A 16 -54.41 7.93 -11.86
CA GLU A 16 -53.75 7.30 -10.70
C GLU A 16 -53.08 5.97 -11.06
N ALA A 17 -53.70 5.15 -11.92
CA ALA A 17 -53.15 3.84 -12.25
C ALA A 17 -51.76 3.90 -12.94
N PRO A 18 -51.51 4.83 -13.90
CA PRO A 18 -50.18 5.00 -14.50
C PRO A 18 -49.13 5.50 -13.50
N GLU A 19 -49.50 6.41 -12.60
CA GLU A 19 -48.59 6.93 -11.57
C GLU A 19 -48.16 5.83 -10.60
N GLN A 20 -49.10 5.02 -10.10
CA GLN A 20 -48.78 3.90 -9.21
C GLN A 20 -47.93 2.83 -9.89
N GLN A 21 -48.09 2.64 -11.20
CA GLN A 21 -47.26 1.71 -11.95
C GLN A 21 -45.84 2.27 -12.15
N TYR A 22 -45.72 3.57 -12.45
CA TYR A 22 -44.44 4.27 -12.52
C TYR A 22 -43.69 4.21 -11.18
N GLU A 23 -44.36 4.50 -10.07
CA GLU A 23 -43.77 4.44 -8.73
C GLU A 23 -43.32 3.02 -8.38
N ARG A 24 -44.14 2.00 -8.64
CA ARG A 24 -43.75 0.60 -8.40
C ARG A 24 -42.54 0.19 -9.22
N GLN A 25 -42.46 0.63 -10.47
CA GLN A 25 -41.32 0.36 -11.34
C GLN A 25 -40.06 1.10 -10.86
N TYR A 26 -40.19 2.35 -10.42
CA TYR A 26 -39.09 3.14 -9.85
C TYR A 26 -38.54 2.53 -8.55
N VAL A 27 -39.43 2.12 -7.63
CA VAL A 27 -39.04 1.48 -6.36
C VAL A 27 -38.42 0.10 -6.59
N ALA A 28 -38.94 -0.69 -7.54
CA ALA A 28 -38.37 -1.99 -7.90
C ALA A 28 -36.95 -1.85 -8.50
N GLN A 29 -36.72 -0.81 -9.31
CA GLN A 29 -35.39 -0.52 -9.86
C GLN A 29 -34.39 -0.09 -8.78
N GLN A 30 -34.82 0.71 -7.78
CA GLN A 30 -33.97 1.07 -6.65
C GLN A 30 -33.65 -0.13 -5.74
N GLN A 31 -34.61 -1.02 -5.50
CA GLN A 31 -34.35 -2.22 -4.69
C GLN A 31 -33.43 -3.23 -5.38
N GLN A 32 -33.41 -3.26 -6.73
CA GLN A 32 -32.45 -4.06 -7.49
C GLN A 32 -31.05 -3.41 -7.60
N GLN A 33 -30.92 -2.12 -7.32
CA GLN A 33 -29.62 -1.52 -7.02
C GLN A 33 -29.18 -1.95 -5.62
N VAL A 34 -28.76 -3.22 -5.52
CA VAL A 34 -27.84 -3.65 -4.47
C VAL A 34 -26.56 -2.87 -4.71
N VAL A 35 -26.45 -1.69 -4.08
CA VAL A 35 -25.19 -0.95 -4.01
C VAL A 35 -24.19 -1.96 -3.46
N PRO A 36 -23.19 -2.41 -4.24
CA PRO A 36 -22.19 -3.32 -3.70
C PRO A 36 -21.65 -2.65 -2.43
N PRO A 37 -21.43 -3.37 -1.32
CA PRO A 37 -20.91 -2.75 -0.13
C PRO A 37 -19.69 -1.96 -0.58
N VAL A 38 -19.74 -0.64 -0.40
CA VAL A 38 -18.60 0.22 -0.67
C VAL A 38 -17.51 -0.42 0.16
N GLN A 39 -16.56 -1.08 -0.49
CA GLN A 39 -15.32 -1.52 0.13
C GLN A 39 -14.63 -0.23 0.49
N THR A 40 -15.08 0.36 1.58
CA THR A 40 -14.43 1.46 2.23
C THR A 40 -13.18 0.78 2.72
N TYR A 41 -12.11 0.88 1.92
CA TYR A 41 -10.78 0.57 2.38
C TYR A 41 -10.62 1.41 3.63
N VAL A 42 -10.80 0.80 4.80
CA VAL A 42 -10.53 1.46 6.07
C VAL A 42 -9.01 1.42 6.15
N PRO A 43 -8.31 2.55 5.93
CA PRO A 43 -6.88 2.54 6.06
C PRO A 43 -6.52 2.11 7.49
N ILE A 44 -5.74 1.05 7.61
CA ILE A 44 -5.27 0.43 8.87
C ILE A 44 -4.76 1.44 9.92
N TYR A 45 -4.27 2.59 9.46
CA TYR A 45 -3.79 3.68 10.30
C TYR A 45 -4.84 4.17 11.32
N THR A 46 -6.13 3.90 11.13
CA THR A 46 -7.20 4.33 12.06
C THR A 46 -7.50 3.34 13.19
N VAL A 47 -7.05 2.08 13.11
CA VAL A 47 -7.43 1.04 14.10
C VAL A 47 -6.27 0.66 15.04
N SER A 48 -5.02 0.91 14.65
CA SER A 48 -3.87 0.21 15.26
C SER A 48 -2.60 1.02 15.49
N THR A 49 -2.65 2.36 15.48
CA THR A 49 -1.53 3.16 16.00
C THR A 49 -1.24 2.73 17.45
N PRO A 50 -0.04 2.21 17.76
CA PRO A 50 0.32 1.78 19.11
C PRO A 50 0.64 3.02 19.95
N ARG A 51 -0.40 3.81 20.24
CA ARG A 51 -0.31 5.00 21.10
C ARG A 51 -0.30 4.53 22.55
N GLY A 52 0.74 3.78 22.94
CA GLY A 52 0.91 3.30 24.32
C GLY A 52 1.85 2.11 24.52
N GLU A 53 2.05 1.22 23.54
CA GLU A 53 2.90 0.04 23.71
C GLU A 53 4.34 0.25 23.21
N SER A 54 5.30 0.27 24.14
CA SER A 54 6.73 0.38 23.85
C SER A 54 7.27 -0.83 23.10
N GLU A 55 6.77 -2.04 23.41
CA GLU A 55 7.19 -3.29 22.77
C GLU A 55 6.87 -3.31 21.27
N THR A 56 5.67 -2.88 20.89
CA THR A 56 5.23 -2.80 19.50
C THR A 56 6.09 -1.83 18.69
N ARG A 57 6.46 -0.69 19.28
CA ARG A 57 7.38 0.27 18.66
C ARG A 57 8.79 -0.29 18.55
N LEU A 58 9.26 -0.99 19.57
CA LEU A 58 10.57 -1.63 19.57
C LEU A 58 10.67 -2.69 18.46
N LEU A 59 9.63 -3.52 18.28
CA LEU A 59 9.57 -4.50 17.20
C LEU A 59 9.53 -3.83 15.82
N ALA A 60 8.78 -2.74 15.66
CA ALA A 60 8.73 -1.99 14.41
C ALA A 60 10.07 -1.31 14.09
N VAL A 61 10.78 -0.77 15.07
CA VAL A 61 12.15 -0.26 14.89
C VAL A 61 13.11 -1.43 14.59
N GLY A 62 12.94 -2.54 15.30
CA GLY A 62 13.71 -3.77 15.14
C GLY A 62 13.69 -4.30 13.71
N SER A 63 12.57 -4.12 12.99
CA SER A 63 12.46 -4.55 11.60
C SER A 63 13.44 -3.85 10.64
N TYR A 64 13.99 -2.69 11.02
CA TYR A 64 14.96 -1.93 10.23
C TYR A 64 16.42 -2.21 10.59
N MET A 65 16.74 -2.96 11.66
CA MET A 65 18.11 -3.04 12.20
C MET A 65 19.10 -3.81 11.31
N LEU A 66 18.65 -4.86 10.64
CA LEU A 66 19.44 -5.69 9.72
C LEU A 66 18.87 -5.65 8.31
N GLY A 67 18.27 -4.51 7.94
CA GLY A 67 17.66 -4.31 6.64
C GLY A 67 16.51 -5.28 6.36
N TRP A 68 16.52 -5.90 5.17
CA TRP A 68 15.44 -6.80 4.76
C TRP A 68 15.38 -8.08 5.62
N PHE A 69 16.52 -8.50 6.19
CA PHE A 69 16.57 -9.71 7.02
C PHE A 69 15.80 -9.54 8.32
N SER A 70 16.03 -8.45 9.06
CA SER A 70 15.25 -8.15 10.27
C SER A 70 13.78 -7.91 9.94
N GLY A 71 13.48 -7.33 8.77
CA GLY A 71 12.11 -7.19 8.27
C GLY A 71 11.40 -8.54 8.17
N ILE A 72 12.02 -9.53 7.53
CA ILE A 72 11.48 -10.90 7.41
C ILE A 72 11.31 -11.55 8.78
N VAL A 73 12.30 -11.46 9.66
CA VAL A 73 12.21 -12.00 11.02
C VAL A 73 11.01 -11.39 11.77
N CYS A 74 10.84 -10.07 11.72
CA CYS A 74 9.71 -9.39 12.33
C CYS A 74 8.35 -9.75 11.68
N LEU A 75 8.32 -10.19 10.41
CA LEU A 75 7.08 -10.70 9.80
C LEU A 75 6.69 -12.06 10.36
N PHE A 76 7.65 -12.95 10.64
CA PHE A 76 7.37 -14.25 11.24
C PHE A 76 6.87 -14.12 12.68
N PHE A 77 7.50 -13.28 13.50
CA PHE A 77 7.19 -13.17 14.93
C PHE A 77 6.15 -12.08 15.27
N GLY A 78 6.11 -10.99 14.50
CA GLY A 78 5.24 -9.83 14.74
C GLY A 78 3.90 -9.86 14.01
N HIS A 79 3.48 -11.01 13.48
CA HIS A 79 2.36 -11.10 12.53
C HIS A 79 0.98 -10.66 13.09
N ARG A 80 0.81 -10.60 14.41
CA ARG A 80 -0.48 -10.25 15.02
C ARG A 80 -0.75 -8.76 15.05
N ASN A 81 0.29 -7.92 14.97
CA ASN A 81 0.13 -6.48 15.03
C ASN A 81 0.31 -5.84 13.64
N PRO A 82 -0.72 -5.19 13.08
CA PRO A 82 -0.64 -4.59 11.75
C PRO A 82 0.37 -3.43 11.65
N PHE A 83 0.68 -2.72 12.75
CA PHE A 83 1.75 -1.71 12.79
C PHE A 83 3.13 -2.34 12.59
N VAL A 84 3.43 -3.40 13.36
CA VAL A 84 4.70 -4.14 13.22
C VAL A 84 4.82 -4.73 11.83
N ARG A 85 3.73 -5.31 11.32
CA ARG A 85 3.67 -5.85 9.95
C ARG A 85 3.91 -4.80 8.88
N PHE A 86 3.35 -3.61 9.01
CA PHE A 86 3.57 -2.53 8.06
C PHE A 86 5.05 -2.17 7.97
N HIS A 87 5.69 -1.90 9.12
CA HIS A 87 7.11 -1.55 9.16
C HIS A 87 8.01 -2.71 8.75
N ALA A 88 7.65 -3.95 9.08
CA ALA A 88 8.38 -5.14 8.67
C ALA A 88 8.27 -5.39 7.16
N LEU A 89 7.08 -5.30 6.56
CA LEU A 89 6.90 -5.36 5.10
C LEU A 89 7.65 -4.22 4.40
N GLN A 90 7.52 -2.99 4.89
CA GLN A 90 8.20 -1.83 4.31
C GLN A 90 9.71 -1.98 4.35
N SER A 91 10.27 -2.45 5.48
CA SER A 91 11.70 -2.74 5.62
C SER A 91 12.16 -3.84 4.63
N THR A 92 11.47 -4.99 4.62
CA THR A 92 11.78 -6.10 3.70
C THR A 92 11.80 -5.66 2.25
N LEU A 93 10.76 -4.94 1.81
CA LEU A 93 10.65 -4.50 0.42
C LEU A 93 11.66 -3.40 0.07
N PHE A 94 11.84 -2.42 0.95
CA PHE A 94 12.75 -1.30 0.71
C PHE A 94 14.20 -1.76 0.58
N PHE A 95 14.68 -2.53 1.56
CA PHE A 95 16.04 -3.04 1.56
C PHE A 95 16.26 -4.17 0.56
N GLY A 96 15.25 -5.03 0.34
CA GLY A 96 15.34 -6.07 -0.66
C GLY A 96 15.51 -5.48 -2.06
N LEU A 97 14.77 -4.42 -2.39
CA LEU A 97 14.91 -3.69 -3.65
C LEU A 97 16.27 -2.99 -3.74
N ALA A 98 16.73 -2.34 -2.66
CA ALA A 98 18.05 -1.70 -2.62
C ALA A 98 19.18 -2.72 -2.83
N THR A 99 19.15 -3.85 -2.13
CA THR A 99 20.12 -4.95 -2.30
C THR A 99 20.09 -5.53 -3.71
N LEU A 100 18.90 -5.71 -4.31
CA LEU A 100 18.79 -6.19 -5.68
C LEU A 100 19.41 -5.20 -6.68
N PHE A 101 19.17 -3.90 -6.49
CA PHE A 101 19.82 -2.85 -7.27
C PHE A 101 21.34 -2.88 -7.12
N ASP A 102 21.87 -2.95 -5.89
CA ASP A 102 23.31 -2.95 -5.64
C ASP A 102 23.99 -4.18 -6.27
N VAL A 103 23.40 -5.37 -6.10
CA VAL A 103 23.93 -6.61 -6.71
C VAL A 103 23.91 -6.52 -8.23
N ALA A 104 22.81 -6.03 -8.82
CA ALA A 104 22.70 -5.85 -10.26
C ALA A 104 23.73 -4.83 -10.78
N PHE A 105 23.87 -3.69 -10.11
CA PHE A 105 24.81 -2.63 -10.47
C PHE A 105 26.26 -3.12 -10.42
N VAL A 106 26.68 -3.76 -9.32
CA VAL A 106 28.04 -4.28 -9.15
C VAL A 106 28.34 -5.40 -10.14
N THR A 107 27.40 -6.32 -10.36
CA THR A 107 27.58 -7.42 -11.32
C THR A 107 27.71 -6.86 -12.74
N MET A 108 26.82 -5.94 -13.12
CA MET A 108 26.84 -5.29 -14.42
C MET A 108 28.15 -4.55 -14.63
N PHE A 109 28.61 -3.76 -13.65
CA PHE A 109 29.91 -3.07 -13.70
C PHE A 109 31.08 -4.05 -13.83
N GLY A 110 31.12 -5.12 -13.03
CA GLY A 110 32.19 -6.12 -13.07
C GLY A 110 32.23 -6.96 -14.36
N LEU A 111 31.10 -7.08 -15.07
CA LEU A 111 31.02 -7.63 -16.42
C LEU A 111 31.45 -6.61 -17.48
N PHE A 112 31.11 -5.33 -17.30
CA PHE A 112 31.50 -4.26 -18.21
C PHE A 112 33.01 -4.01 -18.23
N ASP A 113 33.69 -4.08 -17.08
CA ASP A 113 35.15 -3.94 -16.99
C ASP A 113 35.91 -5.07 -17.73
N ARG A 114 35.24 -6.19 -18.03
CA ARG A 114 35.79 -7.32 -18.79
C ARG A 114 35.67 -7.17 -20.29
N TRP A 115 34.88 -6.22 -20.79
CA TRP A 115 34.59 -6.07 -22.21
C TRP A 115 35.37 -4.88 -22.79
N ASP A 116 36.03 -5.05 -23.94
CA ASP A 116 36.84 -4.03 -24.63
C ASP A 116 36.05 -2.81 -25.19
N LEU A 117 34.80 -2.63 -24.76
CA LEU A 117 33.92 -1.51 -25.15
C LEU A 117 34.21 -0.26 -24.34
N PHE A 118 34.94 -0.39 -23.22
CA PHE A 118 35.30 0.75 -22.37
C PHE A 118 36.71 1.28 -22.67
N PRO A 119 36.88 2.61 -22.80
CA PRO A 119 38.19 3.21 -23.02
C PRO A 119 39.16 2.87 -21.88
N ARG A 120 40.20 2.09 -22.17
CA ARG A 120 41.30 1.87 -21.23
C ARG A 120 42.16 3.14 -21.15
N GLY A 121 42.38 3.67 -19.95
CA GLY A 121 43.20 4.87 -19.71
C GLY A 121 42.44 6.02 -19.03
N PHE A 122 42.91 7.26 -19.22
CA PHE A 122 42.42 8.46 -18.52
C PHE A 122 40.90 8.68 -18.63
N LEU A 123 40.30 8.46 -19.81
CA LEU A 123 38.85 8.57 -20.01
C LEU A 123 38.05 7.50 -19.24
N GLY A 124 38.59 6.28 -19.12
CA GLY A 124 37.97 5.22 -18.31
C GLY A 124 37.94 5.58 -16.82
N GLY A 125 38.94 6.30 -16.32
CA GLY A 125 38.98 6.79 -14.94
C GLY A 125 37.81 7.73 -14.61
N PHE A 126 37.48 8.68 -15.47
CA PHE A 126 36.32 9.56 -15.26
C PHE A 126 34.99 8.80 -15.31
N TYR A 127 34.88 7.82 -16.19
CA TYR A 127 33.70 6.97 -16.26
C TYR A 127 33.50 6.17 -14.97
N ALA A 128 34.56 5.52 -14.48
CA ALA A 128 34.53 4.79 -13.21
C ALA A 128 34.17 5.70 -12.03
N LEU A 129 34.71 6.93 -12.02
CA LEU A 129 34.39 7.92 -11.00
C LEU A 129 32.91 8.35 -11.05
N ALA A 130 32.36 8.55 -12.25
CA ALA A 130 30.94 8.88 -12.41
C ALA A 130 30.02 7.76 -11.93
N LEU A 131 30.35 6.50 -12.24
CA LEU A 131 29.62 5.34 -11.71
C LEU A 131 29.74 5.22 -10.19
N PHE A 132 30.93 5.43 -9.64
CA PHE A 132 31.15 5.42 -8.20
C PHE A 132 30.27 6.46 -7.48
N PHE A 133 30.25 7.70 -7.97
CA PHE A 133 29.39 8.73 -7.39
C PHE A 133 27.90 8.43 -7.58
N THR A 134 27.52 7.84 -8.71
CA THR A 134 26.13 7.39 -8.93
C THR A 134 25.72 6.36 -7.88
N PHE A 135 26.55 5.34 -7.66
CA PHE A 135 26.33 4.32 -6.64
C PHE A 135 26.24 4.92 -5.22
N LEU A 136 27.16 5.86 -4.90
CA LEU A 136 27.19 6.57 -3.63
C LEU A 136 25.91 7.37 -3.37
N ILE A 137 25.45 8.13 -4.38
CA ILE A 137 24.25 8.96 -4.26
C ILE A 137 23.01 8.09 -4.02
N VAL A 138 22.85 6.99 -4.76
CA VAL A 138 21.72 6.06 -4.56
C VAL A 138 21.76 5.48 -3.14
N ASN A 139 22.92 5.02 -2.68
CA ASN A 139 23.08 4.47 -1.33
C ASN A 139 22.85 5.52 -0.23
N MET A 140 23.17 6.80 -0.48
CA MET A 140 22.81 7.89 0.43
C MET A 140 21.30 8.10 0.52
N LEU A 141 20.58 8.03 -0.60
CA LEU A 141 19.11 8.10 -0.57
C LEU A 141 18.51 6.91 0.19
N VAL A 142 19.07 5.71 0.01
CA VAL A 142 18.67 4.53 0.78
C VAL A 142 18.93 4.73 2.27
N PHE A 143 20.10 5.26 2.63
CA PHE A 143 20.46 5.56 4.02
C PHE A 143 19.51 6.58 4.65
N ILE A 144 19.17 7.66 3.94
CA ILE A 144 18.16 8.64 4.42
C ILE A 144 16.81 7.94 4.63
N GLY A 145 16.36 7.12 3.67
CA GLY A 145 15.14 6.34 3.79
C GLY A 145 15.16 5.41 5.01
N TRP A 146 16.30 4.79 5.30
CA TRP A 146 16.47 3.95 6.49
C TRP A 146 16.25 4.72 7.79
N ILE A 147 16.89 5.87 7.93
CA ILE A 147 16.73 6.74 9.11
C ILE A 147 15.28 7.20 9.24
N VAL A 148 14.63 7.61 8.15
CA VAL A 148 13.21 7.97 8.15
C VAL A 148 12.36 6.78 8.61
N GLY A 149 12.64 5.57 8.13
CA GLY A 149 11.95 4.35 8.58
C GLY A 149 12.05 4.12 10.08
N ILE A 150 13.25 4.21 10.65
CA ILE A 150 13.50 4.07 12.09
C ILE A 150 12.75 5.14 12.88
N VAL A 151 12.88 6.41 12.50
CA VAL A 151 12.27 7.54 13.21
C VAL A 151 10.75 7.43 13.21
N GLN A 152 10.15 7.09 12.08
CA GLN A 152 8.70 6.98 11.96
C GLN A 152 8.16 5.76 12.71
N ALA A 153 8.88 4.63 12.71
CA ALA A 153 8.57 3.48 13.55
C ALA A 153 8.61 3.83 15.05
N ALA A 154 9.64 4.56 15.48
CA ALA A 154 9.78 5.00 16.87
C ALA A 154 8.67 5.97 17.30
N ARG A 155 8.23 6.84 16.38
CA ARG A 155 7.09 7.77 16.60
C ARG A 155 5.74 7.07 16.63
N GLY A 156 5.64 5.82 16.18
CA GLY A 156 4.37 5.12 16.05
C GLY A 156 3.56 5.56 14.82
N GLU A 157 4.23 6.08 13.79
CA GLU A 157 3.60 6.67 12.61
C GLU A 157 3.79 5.80 11.36
N TYR A 158 2.70 5.60 10.62
CA TYR A 158 2.72 4.93 9.32
C TYR A 158 3.20 5.89 8.23
N TYR A 159 4.52 6.02 8.09
CA TYR A 159 5.10 6.73 6.95
C TYR A 159 5.30 5.78 5.78
N LYS A 160 4.70 6.12 4.64
CA LYS A 160 4.79 5.32 3.41
C LYS A 160 5.95 5.78 2.56
N PHE A 161 6.87 4.87 2.24
CA PHE A 161 7.88 5.14 1.22
C PHE A 161 7.24 5.22 -0.18
N PRO A 162 7.73 6.08 -1.09
CA PRO A 162 7.12 6.29 -2.40
C PRO A 162 6.94 5.02 -3.24
N VAL A 163 7.92 4.10 -3.17
CA VAL A 163 7.93 2.88 -4.00
C VAL A 163 7.21 1.70 -3.33
N VAL A 164 7.46 1.48 -2.03
CA VAL A 164 7.04 0.25 -1.34
C VAL A 164 5.94 0.46 -0.29
N GLY A 165 5.63 1.70 0.09
CA GLY A 165 4.74 2.00 1.21
C GLY A 165 3.28 1.61 0.95
N ASN A 166 2.80 1.72 -0.29
CA ASN A 166 1.45 1.28 -0.65
C ASN A 166 1.32 -0.25 -0.63
N ILE A 167 2.36 -0.97 -1.06
CA ILE A 167 2.41 -2.44 -1.02
C ILE A 167 2.41 -2.90 0.43
N ALA A 168 3.28 -2.30 1.27
CA ALA A 168 3.35 -2.60 2.69
C ALA A 168 2.01 -2.32 3.39
N ALA A 169 1.37 -1.19 3.09
CA ALA A 169 0.05 -0.85 3.62
C ALA A 169 -0.99 -1.93 3.27
N LYS A 170 -1.12 -2.29 1.99
CA LYS A 170 -2.11 -3.29 1.56
C LYS A 170 -1.86 -4.67 2.19
N ALA A 171 -0.62 -5.15 2.16
CA ALA A 171 -0.30 -6.48 2.69
C ALA A 171 -0.39 -6.55 4.23
N SER A 172 -0.21 -5.42 4.93
CA SER A 172 -0.45 -5.35 6.37
C SER A 172 -1.95 -5.41 6.74
N SER A 173 -2.87 -4.94 5.87
CA SER A 173 -4.32 -5.03 6.10
C SER A 173 -4.82 -6.42 5.88
N ASP A 174 -4.40 -7.04 4.78
CA ASP A 174 -5.04 -8.26 4.28
C ASP A 174 -4.96 -9.40 5.31
N GLY A 175 -3.83 -9.53 6.02
CA GLY A 175 -3.75 -10.54 7.09
C GLY A 175 -4.25 -10.09 8.45
N ALA A 176 -4.59 -8.81 8.69
CA ALA A 176 -5.35 -8.44 9.87
C ALA A 176 -6.81 -8.92 9.75
N ILE A 177 -7.33 -8.97 8.52
CA ILE A 177 -8.68 -9.44 8.21
C ILE A 177 -8.76 -11.00 8.23
N ALA A 178 -7.65 -11.67 7.92
CA ALA A 178 -7.57 -13.14 7.95
C ALA A 178 -7.55 -13.72 9.38
N ASP A 179 -6.91 -13.03 10.34
CA ASP A 179 -6.81 -13.46 11.73
C ASP A 179 -8.14 -13.33 12.53
N VAL A 180 -9.19 -12.80 11.92
CA VAL A 180 -10.54 -12.63 12.53
C VAL A 180 -11.52 -13.76 12.14
N LYS A 181 -11.09 -14.70 11.29
CA LYS A 181 -11.88 -15.89 10.90
C LYS A 181 -11.38 -17.15 11.58
#